data_AF-A0A399EGW8-F1
#
_entry.id   AF-A0A399EGW8-F1
#
_cell.length_a   1.000
_cell.length_b   1.000
_cell.length_c   1.000
_cell.angle_alpha   90.00
_cell.angle_beta   90.00
_cell.angle_gamma   90.00
#
_symmetry.space_group_name_H-M   'P 1'
#
loop_
_entity.id
_entity.type
_entity.pdbx_description
1 polymer ?
#
loop_
_entity_poly.entity_id
_entity_poly.type
_entity_poly.pdbx_seq_one_letter_code
_entity_poly.pdbx_strand_id
1 'polypeptide(L)'
;MGADPHSFEPRPSTVRALASVRVLFANGLHLETFLPKLQAVLPRGVQTVLLAEGAPNLLCISEAERKRELEQGLDVHRHGLCDPHLWLDPSYARRYVERIQATLSALDPSGQAFYARQTADFLRRLEAADAEIKACLTALPKNQRRLVVQHDAFRYAARHYGFEVVGSLAHFSGQEQGPQALSELARQMRQEGVRVIAAEPQFSATQARVLAEATGARVITLLSDTLTPQVPTYLALLIHNGRALCQAFSR
;
A
#
# COMPACT_ATOMS: atom_id res chain seq x y z
N MET A 1 1.83 -13.06 -4.92
CA MET A 1 0.58 -12.61 -5.55
C MET A 1 -0.57 -13.15 -4.72
N GLY A 2 -1.54 -12.31 -4.38
CA GLY A 2 -2.68 -12.68 -3.52
C GLY A 2 -2.35 -12.95 -2.05
N ALA A 3 -1.18 -12.53 -1.57
CA ALA A 3 -0.75 -12.71 -0.18
C ALA A 3 -0.41 -11.36 0.45
N ASP A 4 -0.79 -11.22 1.72
CA ASP A 4 -0.47 -10.10 2.60
C ASP A 4 1.03 -10.12 3.01
N PRO A 5 1.79 -9.03 2.81
CA PRO A 5 3.19 -8.96 3.25
C PRO A 5 3.34 -8.77 4.77
N HIS A 6 2.33 -8.22 5.46
CA HIS A 6 2.40 -7.92 6.91
C HIS A 6 2.46 -9.19 7.75
N SER A 7 1.76 -10.25 7.30
CA SER A 7 1.71 -11.58 7.91
C SER A 7 2.59 -12.64 7.22
N PHE A 8 3.46 -12.24 6.28
CA PHE A 8 4.28 -13.20 5.54
C PHE A 8 5.37 -13.86 6.41
N GLU A 9 5.38 -15.20 6.42
CA GLU A 9 6.46 -15.99 7.03
C GLU A 9 7.37 -16.63 5.96
N PRO A 10 8.69 -16.35 5.95
CA PRO A 10 9.63 -16.99 5.05
C PRO A 10 9.69 -18.52 5.23
N ARG A 11 9.35 -19.26 4.18
CA ARG A 11 9.45 -20.73 4.17
C ARG A 11 10.91 -21.16 3.97
N PRO A 12 11.29 -22.41 4.32
CA PRO A 12 12.63 -22.92 4.03
C PRO A 12 13.01 -22.88 2.54
N SER A 13 12.03 -22.93 1.63
CA SER A 13 12.24 -22.69 0.19
C SER A 13 12.62 -21.25 -0.14
N THR A 14 12.05 -20.26 0.55
CA THR A 14 12.43 -18.85 0.45
C THR A 14 13.89 -18.65 0.86
N VAL A 15 14.30 -19.24 2.00
CA VAL A 15 15.70 -19.17 2.47
C VAL A 15 16.66 -19.81 1.45
N ARG A 16 16.32 -20.97 0.88
CA ARG A 16 17.14 -21.59 -0.18
C ARG A 16 17.25 -20.74 -1.45
N ALA A 17 16.19 -20.03 -1.85
CA ALA A 17 16.23 -19.14 -3.00
C ALA A 17 17.18 -17.94 -2.80
N LEU A 18 17.44 -17.55 -1.55
CA LEU A 18 18.36 -16.45 -1.20
C LEU A 18 19.83 -16.88 -1.17
N ALA A 19 20.15 -18.17 -1.33
CA ALA A 19 21.53 -18.66 -1.24
C ALA A 19 22.47 -18.14 -2.35
N SER A 20 21.92 -17.61 -3.45
CA SER A 20 22.68 -17.14 -4.63
C SER A 20 22.42 -15.66 -4.99
N VAL A 21 21.64 -14.92 -4.20
CA VAL A 21 21.39 -13.50 -4.49
C VAL A 21 22.61 -12.64 -4.18
N ARG A 22 22.79 -11.54 -4.92
CA ARG A 22 23.78 -10.49 -4.60
C ARG A 22 23.16 -9.30 -3.88
N VAL A 23 21.85 -9.12 -4.03
CA VAL A 23 21.05 -8.04 -3.45
C VAL A 23 19.68 -8.56 -3.04
N LEU A 24 19.19 -8.06 -1.91
CA LEU A 24 17.82 -8.21 -1.44
C LEU A 24 17.17 -6.82 -1.40
N PHE A 25 16.16 -6.59 -2.23
CA PHE A 25 15.31 -5.41 -2.10
C PHE A 25 14.16 -5.71 -1.13
N ALA A 26 13.89 -4.78 -0.23
CA ALA A 26 12.76 -4.81 0.70
C ALA A 26 12.16 -3.39 0.79
N ASN A 27 10.90 -3.26 1.19
CA ASN A 27 10.26 -1.97 1.40
C ASN A 27 10.96 -1.21 2.54
N GLY A 28 11.12 -1.85 3.70
CA GLY A 28 11.50 -1.17 4.93
C GLY A 28 10.31 -0.51 5.62
N LEU A 29 10.59 0.43 6.54
CA LEU A 29 9.61 0.97 7.50
C LEU A 29 8.86 -0.18 8.23
N HIS A 30 9.62 -1.19 8.65
CA HIS A 30 9.20 -2.47 9.23
C HIS A 30 8.01 -3.20 8.56
N LEU A 31 7.71 -2.95 7.28
CA LEU A 31 6.74 -3.77 6.52
C LEU A 31 7.10 -5.26 6.67
N GLU A 32 8.34 -5.59 6.31
CA GLU A 32 8.90 -6.93 6.47
C GLU A 32 9.42 -7.16 7.89
N THR A 33 8.53 -7.39 8.86
CA THR A 33 8.90 -7.71 10.26
C THR A 33 9.82 -8.94 10.38
N PHE A 34 9.76 -9.85 9.39
CA PHE A 34 10.62 -11.02 9.26
C PHE A 34 12.04 -10.71 8.72
N LEU A 35 12.30 -9.51 8.19
CA LEU A 35 13.55 -9.18 7.51
C LEU A 35 14.81 -9.36 8.38
N PRO A 36 14.87 -9.00 9.67
CA PRO A 36 16.06 -9.25 10.50
C PRO A 36 16.40 -10.73 10.63
N LYS A 37 15.39 -11.61 10.77
CA LYS A 37 15.58 -13.07 10.80
C LYS A 37 16.09 -13.60 9.45
N LEU A 38 15.61 -13.01 8.35
CA LEU A 38 16.03 -13.36 7.00
C LEU A 38 17.47 -12.92 6.73
N GLN A 39 17.85 -11.72 7.16
CA GLN A 39 19.21 -11.17 7.04
C GLN A 39 20.24 -11.99 7.81
N ALA A 40 19.89 -12.52 8.99
CA ALA A 40 20.77 -13.38 9.78
C ALA A 40 21.16 -14.70 9.09
N VAL A 41 20.43 -15.11 8.03
CA VAL A 41 20.71 -16.31 7.23
C VAL A 41 21.13 -16.01 5.78
N LEU A 42 21.32 -14.74 5.42
CA LEU A 42 21.83 -14.37 4.09
C LEU A 42 23.32 -14.74 3.93
N PRO A 43 23.77 -15.08 2.71
CA PRO A 43 25.19 -15.18 2.39
C PRO A 43 25.97 -13.90 2.74
N ARG A 44 27.26 -14.05 3.09
CA ARG A 44 28.13 -12.89 3.33
C ARG A 44 28.23 -12.02 2.08
N GLY A 45 28.12 -10.70 2.26
CA GLY A 45 28.25 -9.73 1.16
C GLY A 45 26.95 -9.44 0.40
N VAL A 46 25.81 -10.06 0.75
CA VAL A 46 24.51 -9.67 0.19
C VAL A 46 24.12 -8.29 0.70
N GLN A 47 23.92 -7.36 -0.22
CA GLN A 47 23.42 -6.03 0.09
C GLN A 47 21.89 -6.10 0.31
N THR A 48 21.40 -5.71 1.50
CA THR A 48 19.97 -5.39 1.65
C THR A 48 19.75 -3.93 1.30
N VAL A 49 18.75 -3.63 0.46
CA VAL A 49 18.36 -2.27 0.10
C VAL A 49 16.90 -2.06 0.48
N LEU A 50 16.69 -1.23 1.49
CA LEU A 50 15.37 -0.75 1.89
C LEU A 50 14.93 0.36 0.93
N LEU A 51 13.77 0.24 0.31
CA LEU A 51 13.30 1.16 -0.73
C LEU A 51 12.67 2.44 -0.18
N ALA A 52 11.92 2.32 0.93
CA ALA A 52 11.30 3.44 1.64
C ALA A 52 12.29 4.31 2.45
N GLU A 53 13.47 3.77 2.77
CA GLU A 53 14.38 4.35 3.76
C GLU A 53 14.93 5.72 3.33
N GLY A 54 14.78 6.74 4.17
CA GLY A 54 15.12 8.13 3.81
C GLY A 54 14.24 8.74 2.71
N ALA A 55 13.01 8.25 2.52
CA ALA A 55 12.01 8.95 1.72
C ALA A 55 11.48 10.19 2.49
N PRO A 56 11.24 11.34 1.84
CA PRO A 56 10.74 12.54 2.49
C PRO A 56 9.23 12.43 2.77
N ASN A 57 8.71 13.30 3.65
CA ASN A 57 7.29 13.46 3.91
C ASN A 57 6.58 12.14 4.28
N LEU A 58 7.23 11.28 5.06
CA LEU A 58 6.60 10.06 5.57
C LEU A 58 5.37 10.40 6.43
N LEU A 59 4.34 9.57 6.36
CA LEU A 59 3.19 9.64 7.25
C LEU A 59 3.53 8.84 8.51
N CYS A 60 4.05 9.55 9.52
CA CYS A 60 4.42 8.95 10.81
C CYS A 60 3.59 9.54 11.95
N ILE A 61 3.40 8.73 12.98
CA ILE A 61 2.90 9.14 14.29
C ILE A 61 4.06 9.25 15.30
N SER A 62 3.85 9.97 16.39
CA SER A 62 4.78 10.02 17.52
C SER A 62 4.68 8.80 18.42
N GLU A 63 5.74 8.52 19.18
CA GLU A 63 5.75 7.52 20.26
C GLU A 63 4.61 7.72 21.29
N ALA A 64 4.25 8.98 21.56
CA ALA A 64 3.15 9.32 22.47
C ALA A 64 1.77 9.00 21.87
N GLU A 65 1.60 9.10 20.55
CA GLU A 65 0.39 8.67 19.85
C GLU A 65 0.29 7.15 19.84
N ARG A 66 1.37 6.44 19.47
CA ARG A 66 1.42 4.96 19.49
C ARG A 66 1.04 4.41 20.85
N LYS A 67 1.57 5.01 21.93
CA LYS A 67 1.25 4.59 23.29
C LYS A 67 -0.25 4.75 23.61
N ARG A 68 -0.87 5.88 23.22
CA ARG A 68 -2.31 6.12 23.45
C ARG A 68 -3.19 5.14 22.68
N GLU A 69 -2.80 4.79 21.45
CA GLU A 69 -3.53 3.81 20.63
C GLU A 69 -3.41 2.40 21.23
N LEU A 70 -2.22 1.98 21.66
CA LEU A 70 -2.02 0.71 22.37
C LEU A 70 -2.81 0.65 23.68
N GLU A 71 -2.89 1.75 24.44
CA GLU A 71 -3.73 1.87 25.65
C GLU A 71 -5.24 1.77 25.35
N GLN A 72 -5.65 2.10 24.11
CA GLN A 72 -7.02 1.91 23.59
C GLN A 72 -7.25 0.54 22.94
N GLY A 73 -6.24 -0.35 22.96
CA GLY A 73 -6.32 -1.68 22.32
C GLY A 73 -6.20 -1.64 20.79
N LEU A 74 -5.79 -0.51 20.20
CA LEU A 74 -5.57 -0.34 18.77
C LEU A 74 -4.13 -0.73 18.40
N ASP A 75 -3.96 -1.92 17.81
CA ASP A 75 -2.66 -2.40 17.31
C ASP A 75 -2.46 -2.03 15.83
N VAL A 76 -2.59 -0.73 15.54
CA VAL A 76 -2.54 -0.16 14.18
C VAL A 76 -1.12 0.02 13.63
N HIS A 77 -0.09 -0.16 14.46
CA HIS A 77 1.30 0.19 14.14
C HIS A 77 2.32 -0.94 14.45
N ARG A 78 1.97 -2.19 14.13
CA ARG A 78 2.91 -3.34 14.19
C ARG A 78 4.18 -3.16 13.35
N HIS A 79 4.15 -2.24 12.39
CA HIS A 79 5.24 -1.93 11.46
C HIS A 79 6.00 -0.65 11.88
N GLY A 80 5.90 -0.28 13.16
CA GLY A 80 6.56 0.91 13.71
C GLY A 80 5.79 2.20 13.42
N LEU A 81 6.48 3.33 13.60
CA LEU A 81 5.84 4.66 13.70
C LEU A 81 5.37 5.25 12.36
N CYS A 82 5.81 4.71 11.21
CA CYS A 82 5.58 5.29 9.90
C CYS A 82 4.82 4.32 9.00
N ASP A 83 3.83 4.82 8.28
CA ASP A 83 3.10 4.08 7.25
C ASP A 83 4.09 3.62 6.15
N PRO A 84 4.20 2.29 5.88
CA PRO A 84 5.06 1.71 4.86
C PRO A 84 4.48 1.72 3.44
N HIS A 85 3.20 2.05 3.23
CA HIS A 85 2.47 1.87 1.96
C HIS A 85 2.76 2.93 0.87
N LEU A 86 4.02 3.38 0.81
CA LEU A 86 4.47 4.48 -0.03
C LEU A 86 4.19 4.24 -1.52
N TRP A 87 4.22 2.98 -1.98
CA TRP A 87 4.06 2.63 -3.40
C TRP A 87 2.67 2.99 -3.96
N LEU A 88 1.65 3.22 -3.13
CA LEU A 88 0.34 3.67 -3.61
C LEU A 88 0.33 5.16 -4.05
N ASP A 89 1.40 5.90 -3.75
CA ASP A 89 1.73 7.22 -4.31
C ASP A 89 2.86 7.07 -5.36
N PRO A 90 2.58 7.36 -6.66
CA PRO A 90 3.55 7.25 -7.75
C PRO A 90 4.88 8.00 -7.52
N SER A 91 4.89 9.08 -6.72
CA SER A 91 6.10 9.86 -6.47
C SER A 91 7.15 9.08 -5.66
N TYR A 92 6.72 8.16 -4.78
CA TYR A 92 7.63 7.24 -4.10
C TYR A 92 8.00 6.04 -4.97
N ALA A 93 7.08 5.54 -5.81
CA ALA A 93 7.41 4.47 -6.74
C ALA A 93 8.49 4.88 -7.75
N ARG A 94 8.55 6.17 -8.15
CA ARG A 94 9.71 6.75 -8.85
C ARG A 94 11.00 6.52 -8.06
N ARG A 95 11.04 6.97 -6.79
CA ARG A 95 12.22 6.84 -5.91
C ARG A 95 12.65 5.38 -5.72
N TYR A 96 11.69 4.46 -5.64
CA TYR A 96 11.95 3.02 -5.55
C TYR A 96 12.69 2.54 -6.79
N VAL A 97 12.20 2.86 -7.98
CA VAL A 97 12.83 2.43 -9.24
C VAL A 97 14.18 3.12 -9.48
N GLU A 98 14.33 4.41 -9.13
CA GLU A 98 15.61 5.12 -9.18
C GLU A 98 16.65 4.47 -8.24
N ARG A 99 16.24 4.08 -7.01
CA ARG A 99 17.12 3.36 -6.06
C ARG A 99 17.46 1.94 -6.55
N ILE A 100 16.51 1.23 -7.13
CA ILE A 100 16.74 -0.09 -7.77
C ILE A 100 17.73 0.07 -8.92
N GLN A 101 17.53 1.04 -9.81
CA GLN A 101 18.44 1.32 -10.93
C GLN A 101 19.86 1.60 -10.44
N ALA A 102 20.03 2.49 -9.46
CA ALA A 102 21.33 2.83 -8.91
C ALA A 102 22.04 1.62 -8.29
N THR A 103 21.30 0.80 -7.53
CA THR A 103 21.83 -0.42 -6.91
C THR A 103 22.26 -1.45 -7.96
N LEU A 104 21.40 -1.75 -8.95
CA LEU A 104 21.73 -2.68 -10.03
C LEU A 104 22.89 -2.17 -10.88
N SER A 105 22.95 -0.87 -11.15
CA SER A 105 24.04 -0.20 -11.88
C SER A 105 25.40 -0.28 -11.17
N ALA A 106 25.41 -0.32 -9.83
CA ALA A 106 26.63 -0.50 -9.04
C ALA A 106 27.07 -1.98 -8.97
N LEU A 107 26.12 -2.92 -8.95
CA LEU A 107 26.39 -4.36 -8.86
C LEU A 107 26.70 -5.00 -10.22
N ASP A 108 26.16 -4.46 -11.31
CA ASP A 108 26.46 -4.80 -12.69
C ASP A 108 26.72 -3.53 -13.52
N PRO A 109 27.98 -3.08 -13.60
CA PRO A 109 28.38 -1.96 -14.44
C PRO A 109 28.11 -2.17 -15.94
N SER A 110 28.06 -3.42 -16.42
CA SER A 110 27.79 -3.71 -17.84
C SER A 110 26.31 -3.51 -18.20
N GLY A 111 25.41 -3.76 -17.24
CA GLY A 111 23.97 -3.57 -17.36
C GLY A 111 23.49 -2.12 -17.28
N GLN A 112 24.33 -1.15 -16.91
CA GLN A 112 23.95 0.26 -16.63
C GLN A 112 23.07 0.89 -17.73
N ALA A 113 23.50 0.77 -18.99
CA ALA A 113 22.76 1.33 -20.11
C ALA A 113 21.39 0.65 -20.33
N PHE A 114 21.25 -0.63 -19.96
CA PHE A 114 19.97 -1.33 -19.97
C PHE A 114 19.07 -0.83 -18.83
N TYR A 115 19.56 -0.82 -17.59
CA TYR A 115 18.77 -0.38 -16.43
C TYR A 115 18.29 1.07 -16.56
N ALA A 116 19.12 1.97 -17.08
CA ALA A 116 18.75 3.37 -17.34
C ALA A 116 17.62 3.49 -18.38
N ARG A 117 17.67 2.72 -19.49
CA ARG A 117 16.59 2.70 -20.49
C ARG A 117 15.28 2.13 -19.92
N GLN A 118 15.35 1.03 -19.18
CA GLN A 118 14.18 0.40 -18.57
C GLN A 118 13.51 1.33 -17.53
N THR A 119 14.32 2.02 -16.72
CA THR A 119 13.82 3.01 -15.76
C THR A 119 13.17 4.19 -16.46
N ALA A 120 13.83 4.76 -17.48
CA ALA A 120 13.27 5.86 -18.25
C ALA A 120 11.94 5.49 -18.95
N ASP A 121 11.77 4.26 -19.44
CA ASP A 121 10.48 3.80 -19.97
C ASP A 121 9.41 3.66 -18.90
N PHE A 122 9.75 2.99 -17.79
CA PHE A 122 8.82 2.82 -16.69
C PHE A 122 8.35 4.16 -16.11
N LEU A 123 9.26 5.12 -15.91
CA LEU A 123 8.93 6.44 -15.36
C LEU A 123 8.01 7.25 -16.28
N ARG A 124 8.22 7.25 -17.60
CA ARG A 124 7.26 7.88 -18.55
C ARG A 124 5.86 7.30 -18.44
N ARG A 125 5.76 5.97 -18.32
CA ARG A 125 4.48 5.25 -18.21
C ARG A 125 3.82 5.47 -16.85
N LEU A 126 4.62 5.63 -15.79
CA LEU A 126 4.18 6.00 -14.45
C LEU A 126 3.62 7.42 -14.43
N GLU A 127 4.33 8.39 -15.00
CA GLU A 127 3.89 9.79 -15.16
C GLU A 127 2.57 9.88 -15.93
N ALA A 128 2.43 9.14 -17.04
CA ALA A 128 1.21 9.12 -17.84
C ALA A 128 0.02 8.53 -17.07
N ALA A 129 0.22 7.41 -16.36
CA ALA A 129 -0.82 6.79 -15.54
C ALA A 129 -1.24 7.69 -14.36
N ASP A 130 -0.27 8.29 -13.67
CA ASP A 130 -0.52 9.25 -12.58
C ASP A 130 -1.35 10.45 -13.09
N ALA A 131 -0.97 11.02 -14.23
CA ALA A 131 -1.69 12.14 -14.84
C ALA A 131 -3.15 11.78 -15.21
N GLU A 132 -3.42 10.60 -15.79
CA GLU A 132 -4.78 10.12 -16.10
C GLU A 132 -5.65 10.05 -14.83
N ILE A 133 -5.12 9.41 -13.78
CA ILE A 133 -5.82 9.19 -12.52
C ILE A 133 -6.05 10.53 -11.80
N LYS A 134 -5.03 11.37 -11.73
CA LYS A 134 -5.08 12.68 -11.07
C LYS A 134 -6.03 13.63 -11.79
N ALA A 135 -6.03 13.69 -13.11
CA ALA A 135 -6.96 14.54 -13.87
C ALA A 135 -8.42 14.18 -13.57
N CYS A 136 -8.75 12.89 -13.55
CA CYS A 136 -10.09 12.43 -13.21
C CYS A 136 -10.46 12.74 -11.74
N LEU A 137 -9.64 12.32 -10.77
CA LEU A 137 -9.98 12.48 -9.36
C LEU A 137 -10.01 13.96 -8.93
N THR A 138 -9.13 14.80 -9.49
CA THR A 138 -9.10 16.23 -9.14
C THR A 138 -10.24 17.06 -9.74
N ALA A 139 -10.94 16.56 -10.77
CA ALA A 139 -12.13 17.21 -11.34
C ALA A 139 -13.39 17.11 -10.45
N LEU A 140 -13.46 16.12 -9.55
CA LEU A 140 -14.64 15.86 -8.70
C LEU A 140 -14.63 16.77 -7.45
N PRO A 141 -15.77 17.23 -6.91
CA PRO A 141 -15.82 17.95 -5.63
C PRO A 141 -15.14 17.19 -4.48
N LYS A 142 -14.32 17.86 -3.65
CA LYS A 142 -13.57 17.22 -2.54
C LYS A 142 -14.46 16.39 -1.61
N ASN A 143 -15.65 16.89 -1.27
CA ASN A 143 -16.61 16.22 -0.39
C ASN A 143 -17.22 14.93 -0.98
N GLN A 144 -17.04 14.65 -2.28
CA GLN A 144 -17.46 13.39 -2.91
C GLN A 144 -16.35 12.33 -2.87
N ARG A 145 -15.09 12.73 -2.62
CA ARG A 145 -13.90 11.86 -2.68
C ARG A 145 -13.61 11.20 -1.33
N ARG A 146 -14.61 10.52 -0.76
CA ARG A 146 -14.56 9.91 0.57
C ARG A 146 -14.84 8.42 0.50
N LEU A 147 -14.02 7.62 1.15
CA LEU A 147 -14.23 6.17 1.25
C LEU A 147 -13.85 5.59 2.61
N VAL A 148 -14.43 4.45 2.92
CA VAL A 148 -13.89 3.46 3.86
C VAL A 148 -13.03 2.47 3.08
N VAL A 149 -11.94 1.99 3.66
CA VAL A 149 -11.02 1.00 3.06
C VAL A 149 -11.06 -0.33 3.82
N GLN A 150 -10.51 -1.40 3.24
CA GLN A 150 -10.42 -2.68 3.95
C GLN A 150 -9.38 -2.58 5.06
N HIS A 151 -8.16 -2.12 4.76
CA HIS A 151 -7.17 -1.76 5.79
C HIS A 151 -6.46 -0.43 5.48
N ASP A 152 -5.76 0.14 6.47
CA ASP A 152 -5.19 1.50 6.41
C ASP A 152 -3.89 1.60 5.56
N ALA A 153 -3.98 1.24 4.28
CA ALA A 153 -2.89 1.35 3.31
C ALA A 153 -2.94 2.61 2.44
N PHE A 154 -4.14 3.17 2.23
CA PHE A 154 -4.35 4.13 1.13
C PHE A 154 -3.98 5.58 1.47
N ARG A 155 -3.34 5.86 2.61
CA ARG A 155 -3.09 7.24 3.09
C ARG A 155 -2.17 8.05 2.18
N TYR A 156 -1.14 7.43 1.61
CA TYR A 156 -0.27 8.09 0.63
C TYR A 156 -1.02 8.41 -0.67
N ALA A 157 -1.80 7.47 -1.20
CA ALA A 157 -2.67 7.71 -2.36
C ALA A 157 -3.72 8.80 -2.09
N ALA A 158 -4.33 8.79 -0.91
CA ALA A 158 -5.31 9.78 -0.45
C ALA A 158 -4.71 11.20 -0.48
N ARG A 159 -3.50 11.35 0.08
CA ARG A 159 -2.75 12.61 0.07
C ARG A 159 -2.37 13.06 -1.33
N HIS A 160 -1.91 12.16 -2.20
CA HIS A 160 -1.41 12.49 -3.54
C HIS A 160 -2.53 12.84 -4.53
N TYR A 161 -3.63 12.08 -4.53
CA TYR A 161 -4.78 12.30 -5.41
C TYR A 161 -5.86 13.22 -4.79
N GLY A 162 -5.75 13.52 -3.51
CA GLY A 162 -6.66 14.42 -2.80
C GLY A 162 -8.04 13.81 -2.56
N PHE A 163 -8.08 12.58 -2.07
CA PHE A 163 -9.27 11.93 -1.48
C PHE A 163 -9.06 11.70 0.02
N GLU A 164 -10.10 11.25 0.73
CA GLU A 164 -10.11 11.12 2.18
C GLU A 164 -10.54 9.69 2.59
N VAL A 165 -9.71 9.03 3.39
CA VAL A 165 -10.02 7.74 4.03
C VAL A 165 -10.66 8.04 5.38
N VAL A 166 -11.94 7.69 5.53
CA VAL A 166 -12.74 8.01 6.73
C VAL A 166 -12.59 6.94 7.82
N GLY A 167 -12.20 5.72 7.45
CA GLY A 167 -11.90 4.62 8.35
C GLY A 167 -11.57 3.32 7.61
N SER A 168 -11.21 2.28 8.35
CA SER A 168 -10.94 0.94 7.81
C SER A 168 -11.83 -0.15 8.44
N LEU A 169 -12.08 -1.23 7.70
CA LEU A 169 -12.81 -2.42 8.17
C LEU A 169 -11.96 -3.34 9.05
N ALA A 170 -10.66 -3.38 8.77
CA ALA A 170 -9.69 -4.18 9.47
C ALA A 170 -8.56 -3.29 10.01
N HIS A 171 -7.92 -3.78 11.08
CA HIS A 171 -6.61 -3.31 11.49
C HIS A 171 -5.55 -3.73 10.45
N PHE A 172 -4.36 -3.16 10.61
CA PHE A 172 -3.26 -3.21 9.66
C PHE A 172 -2.86 -4.63 9.19
N SER A 173 -2.99 -5.65 10.06
CA SER A 173 -2.68 -7.05 9.75
C SER A 173 -3.88 -7.85 9.22
N GLY A 174 -4.85 -7.21 8.55
CA GLY A 174 -6.06 -7.85 8.05
C GLY A 174 -7.06 -8.33 9.12
N GLN A 175 -6.82 -8.03 10.40
CA GLN A 175 -7.72 -8.42 11.49
C GLN A 175 -8.97 -7.54 11.46
N GLU A 176 -10.10 -8.13 11.07
CA GLU A 176 -11.43 -7.51 11.05
C GLU A 176 -11.78 -6.84 12.41
N GLN A 177 -12.41 -5.67 12.35
CA GLN A 177 -12.83 -4.93 13.55
C GLN A 177 -14.05 -5.58 14.24
N GLY A 178 -14.23 -5.29 15.53
CA GLY A 178 -15.38 -5.77 16.30
C GLY A 178 -16.72 -5.14 15.88
N PRO A 179 -17.87 -5.80 16.16
CA PRO A 179 -19.19 -5.32 15.73
C PRO A 179 -19.56 -3.90 16.19
N GLN A 180 -19.05 -3.47 17.35
CA GLN A 180 -19.24 -2.09 17.84
C GLN A 180 -18.56 -1.07 16.93
N ALA A 181 -17.28 -1.28 16.61
CA ALA A 181 -16.52 -0.38 15.74
C ALA A 181 -17.14 -0.33 14.33
N LEU A 182 -17.60 -1.46 13.79
CA LEU A 182 -18.33 -1.50 12.51
C LEU A 182 -19.64 -0.69 12.54
N SER A 183 -20.36 -0.70 13.67
CA SER A 183 -21.59 0.10 13.88
C SER A 183 -21.29 1.60 14.01
N GLU A 184 -20.21 1.95 14.71
CA GLU A 184 -19.72 3.33 14.85
C GLU A 184 -19.26 3.89 13.50
N LEU A 185 -18.54 3.10 12.71
CA LEU A 185 -18.14 3.42 11.34
C LEU A 185 -19.37 3.60 10.42
N ALA A 186 -20.38 2.73 10.52
CA ALA A 186 -21.65 2.89 9.79
C ALA A 186 -22.39 4.19 10.15
N ARG A 187 -22.35 4.61 11.42
CA ARG A 187 -22.88 5.91 11.87
C ARG A 187 -22.08 7.06 11.29
N GLN A 188 -20.75 7.01 11.34
CA GLN A 188 -19.87 8.04 10.80
C GLN A 188 -20.06 8.20 9.28
N MET A 189 -20.10 7.10 8.52
CA MET A 189 -20.37 7.12 7.08
C MET A 189 -21.68 7.85 6.72
N ARG A 190 -22.76 7.59 7.48
CA ARG A 190 -24.05 8.27 7.29
C ARG A 190 -24.01 9.75 7.65
N GLN A 191 -23.27 10.14 8.70
CA GLN A 191 -23.10 11.53 9.12
C GLN A 191 -22.26 12.33 8.13
N GLU A 192 -21.21 11.73 7.57
CA GLU A 192 -20.25 12.39 6.67
C GLU A 192 -20.58 12.23 5.17
N GLY A 193 -21.64 11.48 4.84
CA GLY A 193 -22.11 11.26 3.47
C GLY A 193 -21.24 10.31 2.63
N VAL A 194 -20.50 9.41 3.27
CA VAL A 194 -19.57 8.46 2.63
C VAL A 194 -20.36 7.34 1.94
N ARG A 195 -20.16 7.17 0.63
CA ARG A 195 -20.92 6.20 -0.20
C ARG A 195 -20.07 5.08 -0.81
N VAL A 196 -18.78 5.03 -0.48
CA VAL A 196 -17.81 4.11 -1.10
C VAL A 196 -17.11 3.30 -0.01
N ILE A 197 -17.08 1.98 -0.20
CA ILE A 197 -16.29 1.05 0.60
C ILE A 197 -15.35 0.33 -0.36
N ALA A 198 -14.05 0.38 -0.12
CA ALA A 198 -13.06 -0.39 -0.87
C ALA A 198 -12.74 -1.70 -0.15
N ALA A 199 -13.16 -2.82 -0.73
CA ALA A 199 -12.68 -4.15 -0.35
C ALA A 199 -11.39 -4.48 -1.11
N GLU A 200 -10.60 -5.43 -0.59
CA GLU A 200 -9.32 -5.85 -1.16
C GLU A 200 -9.30 -7.37 -1.39
N PRO A 201 -8.69 -7.89 -2.49
CA PRO A 201 -8.79 -9.31 -2.85
C PRO A 201 -8.19 -10.31 -1.85
N GLN A 202 -7.23 -9.91 -1.03
CA GLN A 202 -6.56 -10.79 -0.06
C GLN A 202 -7.31 -10.94 1.28
N PHE A 203 -8.42 -10.23 1.49
CA PHE A 203 -9.16 -10.21 2.75
C PHE A 203 -10.64 -10.62 2.60
N SER A 204 -11.29 -10.90 3.72
CA SER A 204 -12.73 -11.22 3.78
C SER A 204 -13.57 -9.99 3.40
N ALA A 205 -14.40 -10.13 2.36
CA ALA A 205 -15.38 -9.11 1.96
C ALA A 205 -16.67 -9.13 2.82
N THR A 206 -16.68 -9.82 3.96
CA THR A 206 -17.89 -10.00 4.79
C THR A 206 -18.31 -8.69 5.46
N GLN A 207 -17.39 -8.01 6.15
CA GLN A 207 -17.70 -6.72 6.76
C GLN A 207 -18.00 -5.63 5.74
N ALA A 208 -17.32 -5.63 4.58
CA ALA A 208 -17.61 -4.70 3.49
C ALA A 208 -19.06 -4.81 3.00
N ARG A 209 -19.60 -6.04 2.89
CA ARG A 209 -21.00 -6.29 2.52
C ARG A 209 -21.99 -5.85 3.62
N VAL A 210 -21.73 -6.24 4.87
CA VAL A 210 -22.58 -5.83 6.01
C VAL A 210 -22.64 -4.31 6.16
N LEU A 211 -21.50 -3.63 6.00
CA LEU A 211 -21.43 -2.16 6.07
C LEU A 211 -22.14 -1.50 4.88
N ALA A 212 -22.02 -2.06 3.67
CA ALA A 212 -22.74 -1.61 2.49
C ALA A 212 -24.27 -1.72 2.68
N GLU A 213 -24.75 -2.87 3.15
CA GLU A 213 -26.17 -3.09 3.47
C GLU A 213 -26.69 -2.11 4.53
N ALA A 214 -25.90 -1.83 5.56
CA ALA A 214 -26.28 -0.91 6.64
C ALA A 214 -26.25 0.58 6.26
N THR A 215 -25.54 0.97 5.20
CA THR A 215 -25.31 2.38 4.83
C THR A 215 -25.85 2.79 3.46
N GLY A 216 -26.18 1.82 2.59
CA GLY A 216 -26.44 2.06 1.17
C GLY A 216 -25.18 2.43 0.37
N ALA A 217 -23.98 2.37 0.98
CA ALA A 217 -22.73 2.53 0.27
C ALA A 217 -22.48 1.34 -0.67
N ARG A 218 -21.73 1.57 -1.75
CA ARG A 218 -21.41 0.52 -2.72
C ARG A 218 -19.96 0.10 -2.61
N VAL A 219 -19.75 -1.21 -2.64
CA VAL A 219 -18.43 -1.82 -2.54
C VAL A 219 -17.71 -1.75 -3.89
N ILE A 220 -16.46 -1.31 -3.88
CA ILE A 220 -15.50 -1.41 -4.99
C ILE A 220 -14.33 -2.31 -4.58
N THR A 221 -13.54 -2.76 -5.55
CA THR A 221 -12.30 -3.51 -5.27
C THR A 221 -11.08 -2.66 -5.59
N LEU A 222 -10.23 -2.41 -4.59
CA LEU A 222 -8.90 -1.84 -4.78
C LEU A 222 -7.83 -2.89 -4.48
N LEU A 223 -6.63 -2.71 -5.01
CA LEU A 223 -5.46 -3.51 -4.69
C LEU A 223 -4.45 -2.64 -3.92
N SER A 224 -3.94 -3.16 -2.83
CA SER A 224 -3.01 -2.50 -1.92
C SER A 224 -1.61 -3.07 -2.08
N ASP A 225 -1.36 -4.24 -1.48
CA ASP A 225 0.00 -4.75 -1.17
C ASP A 225 0.41 -5.92 -2.06
N THR A 226 -0.50 -6.38 -2.92
CA THR A 226 -0.32 -7.60 -3.70
C THR A 226 -0.89 -7.45 -5.10
N LEU A 227 -0.16 -8.00 -6.08
CA LEU A 227 -0.64 -8.13 -7.46
C LEU A 227 -1.48 -9.40 -7.60
N THR A 228 -2.42 -9.39 -8.55
CA THR A 228 -3.28 -10.53 -8.90
C THR A 228 -3.00 -10.99 -10.33
N PRO A 229 -3.41 -12.21 -10.75
CA PRO A 229 -3.28 -12.63 -12.15
C PRO A 229 -3.97 -11.70 -13.15
N GLN A 230 -5.06 -11.04 -12.74
CA GLN A 230 -5.83 -10.08 -13.53
C GLN A 230 -5.18 -8.68 -13.55
N VAL A 231 -4.41 -8.35 -12.51
CA VAL A 231 -3.70 -7.07 -12.35
C VAL A 231 -2.21 -7.37 -12.06
N PRO A 232 -1.46 -7.90 -13.04
CA PRO A 232 -0.18 -8.58 -12.79
C PRO A 232 1.03 -7.63 -12.75
N THR A 233 0.83 -6.32 -12.81
CA THR A 233 1.91 -5.32 -12.77
C THR A 233 1.53 -4.12 -11.92
N TYR A 234 2.52 -3.43 -11.37
CA TYR A 234 2.31 -2.22 -10.58
C TYR A 234 1.58 -1.10 -11.36
N LEU A 235 1.89 -0.89 -12.64
CA LEU A 235 1.17 0.08 -13.46
C LEU A 235 -0.30 -0.34 -13.66
N ALA A 236 -0.58 -1.63 -13.83
CA ALA A 236 -1.96 -2.13 -13.89
C ALA A 236 -2.69 -1.92 -12.55
N LEU A 237 -2.00 -2.05 -11.40
CA LEU A 237 -2.56 -1.78 -10.07
C LEU A 237 -2.97 -0.32 -9.92
N LEU A 238 -2.10 0.63 -10.29
CA LEU A 238 -2.43 2.05 -10.27
C LEU A 238 -3.64 2.36 -11.16
N ILE A 239 -3.62 1.88 -12.41
CA ILE A 239 -4.69 2.13 -13.40
C ILE A 239 -6.01 1.50 -12.94
N HIS A 240 -5.99 0.29 -12.39
CA HIS A 240 -7.16 -0.38 -11.82
C HIS A 240 -7.75 0.45 -10.67
N ASN A 241 -6.92 0.80 -9.68
CA ASN A 241 -7.35 1.56 -8.51
C ASN A 241 -7.90 2.93 -8.89
N GLY A 242 -7.18 3.68 -9.73
CA GLY A 242 -7.60 5.00 -10.18
C GLY A 242 -8.92 4.97 -10.95
N ARG A 243 -9.11 4.01 -11.86
CA ARG A 243 -10.38 3.83 -12.58
C ARG A 243 -11.51 3.43 -11.65
N ALA A 244 -11.26 2.56 -10.67
CA ALA A 244 -12.25 2.21 -9.66
C ALA A 244 -12.67 3.42 -8.81
N LEU A 245 -11.70 4.24 -8.34
CA LEU A 245 -11.91 5.48 -7.58
C LEU A 245 -12.58 6.60 -8.38
N CYS A 246 -12.35 6.66 -9.70
CA CYS A 246 -13.12 7.50 -10.62
C CYS A 246 -14.56 7.01 -10.77
N GLN A 247 -14.71 5.70 -11.01
CA GLN A 247 -15.95 4.92 -11.10
C GLN A 247 -16.93 5.23 -9.95
N ALA A 248 -16.57 4.74 -8.76
CA ALA A 248 -16.07 5.65 -7.73
C ALA A 248 -16.86 6.91 -7.45
N PHE A 249 -16.16 8.02 -7.27
CA PHE A 249 -16.68 9.26 -6.72
C PHE A 249 -17.55 10.08 -7.70
N SER A 250 -17.68 9.65 -8.96
CA SER A 250 -18.49 10.31 -9.98
C SER A 250 -20.00 10.00 -9.92
N ARG A 251 -20.47 9.30 -8.87
CA ARG A 251 -21.86 8.80 -8.72
C ARG A 251 -22.39 8.97 -7.28
#